data_AF-A0A4Y1ZAZ0-F1
#
_entry.id   AF-A0A4Y1ZAZ0-F1
#
_cell.length_a   1.000
_cell.length_b   1.000
_cell.length_c   1.000
_cell.angle_alpha   90.00
_cell.angle_beta   90.00
_cell.angle_gamma   90.00
#
_symmetry.space_group_name_H-M   'P 1'
#
loop_
_entity.id
_entity.type
_entity.pdbx_description
1 polymer ?
#
loop_
_entity_poly.entity_id
_entity_poly.type
_entity_poly.pdbx_seq_one_letter_code
_entity_poly.pdbx_strand_id
1 'polypeptide(L)'
;MKHANVLLKDSEEIHEFLQHALAATLDDTLGTKELTSLTLETGRYGLKGMALLDQANTNAYGNPEITEVNLGVRDRPGILISGHDLRDLELLLQQTQGTGVDVYTHSEMLPAHYYPAFKKYPNFVGNYGNAWWKQKEELSVLMVRFL
;
A
#
# COMPACT_ATOMS: atom_id res chain seq x y z
N MET A 1 3.99 -3.40 9.02
CA MET A 1 5.26 -4.15 9.00
C MET A 1 5.56 -4.70 7.62
N LYS A 2 4.82 -5.69 7.11
CA LYS A 2 5.13 -6.35 5.82
C LYS A 2 5.56 -5.41 4.67
N HIS A 3 4.82 -4.35 4.38
CA HIS A 3 5.20 -3.39 3.33
C HIS A 3 6.50 -2.63 3.61
N ALA A 4 6.78 -2.28 4.87
CA ALA A 4 8.06 -1.68 5.26
C ALA A 4 9.22 -2.69 5.04
N ASN A 5 9.00 -3.96 5.37
CA ASN A 5 10.00 -5.03 5.20
C ASN A 5 10.33 -5.27 3.72
N VAL A 6 9.34 -5.17 2.82
CA VAL A 6 9.55 -5.23 1.36
C VAL A 6 10.48 -4.11 0.89
N LEU A 7 10.48 -2.97 1.58
CA LEU A 7 11.40 -1.84 1.37
C LEU A 7 12.64 -1.89 2.28
N LEU A 8 12.98 -3.07 2.82
CA LEU A 8 14.16 -3.33 3.65
C LEU A 8 14.20 -2.49 4.93
N LYS A 9 13.04 -2.05 5.43
CA LYS A 9 12.90 -1.42 6.75
C LYS A 9 12.25 -2.40 7.71
N ASP A 10 12.90 -2.62 8.85
CA ASP A 10 12.45 -3.61 9.82
C ASP A 10 12.65 -3.14 11.26
N SER A 11 11.94 -3.76 12.20
CA SER A 11 12.06 -3.47 13.64
C SER A 11 11.85 -4.73 14.47
N GLU A 12 12.94 -5.20 15.09
CA GLU A 12 12.93 -6.37 15.99
C GLU A 12 11.96 -6.15 17.17
N GLU A 13 11.94 -4.96 17.76
CA GLU A 13 11.03 -4.59 18.86
C GLU A 13 9.55 -4.79 18.47
N ILE A 14 9.16 -4.40 17.25
CA ILE A 14 7.78 -4.58 16.79
C ILE A 14 7.45 -6.06 16.57
N HIS A 15 8.41 -6.86 16.06
CA HIS A 15 8.22 -8.31 15.90
C HIS A 15 8.13 -9.04 17.22
N GLU A 16 8.97 -8.67 18.19
CA GLU A 16 8.94 -9.22 19.55
C GLU A 16 7.57 -8.94 20.18
N PHE A 17 7.10 -7.69 20.11
CA PHE A 17 5.78 -7.34 20.61
C PHE A 17 4.66 -8.09 19.89
N LEU A 18 4.70 -8.22 18.57
CA LEU A 18 3.67 -8.94 17.82
C LEU A 18 3.57 -10.41 18.27
N GLN A 19 4.72 -11.07 18.44
CA GLN A 19 4.78 -12.45 18.94
C GLN A 19 4.27 -12.55 20.38
N HIS A 20 4.69 -11.63 21.25
CA HIS A 20 4.23 -11.57 22.64
C HIS A 20 2.71 -11.35 22.73
N ALA A 21 2.17 -10.36 22.02
CA ALA A 21 0.76 -10.02 22.04
C ALA A 21 -0.11 -11.18 21.53
N LEU A 22 0.31 -11.87 20.46
CA LEU A 22 -0.37 -13.07 19.97
C LEU A 22 -0.35 -14.19 21.02
N ALA A 23 0.80 -14.45 21.65
CA ALA A 23 0.91 -15.46 22.70
C ALA A 23 0.01 -15.14 23.91
N ALA A 24 -0.06 -13.87 24.32
CA ALA A 24 -0.90 -13.42 25.42
C ALA A 24 -2.40 -13.63 25.17
N THR A 25 -2.86 -13.70 23.91
CA THR A 25 -4.27 -14.02 23.60
C THR A 25 -4.66 -15.47 23.89
N LEU A 26 -3.68 -16.33 24.18
CA LEU A 26 -3.88 -17.74 24.54
C LEU A 26 -3.61 -18.00 26.04
N ASP A 27 -3.28 -16.96 26.81
CA ASP A 27 -3.01 -17.07 28.24
C ASP A 27 -4.30 -16.83 29.06
N ASP A 28 -4.93 -17.93 29.47
CA ASP A 28 -6.16 -17.92 30.28
C ASP A 28 -5.97 -17.34 31.69
N THR A 29 -4.73 -17.03 32.11
CA THR A 29 -4.45 -16.41 33.41
C THR A 29 -4.60 -14.89 33.39
N LEU A 30 -4.68 -14.27 32.21
CA LEU A 30 -4.80 -12.81 32.07
C LEU A 30 -6.25 -12.34 32.32
N GLY A 31 -6.39 -11.34 33.19
CA GLY A 31 -7.65 -10.69 33.48
C GLY A 31 -7.98 -9.55 32.52
N THR A 32 -9.19 -8.99 32.68
CA THR A 32 -9.67 -7.87 31.85
C THR A 32 -8.74 -6.65 31.89
N LYS A 33 -8.11 -6.38 33.05
CA LYS A 33 -7.23 -5.22 33.21
C LYS A 33 -5.93 -5.39 32.40
N GLU A 34 -5.36 -6.59 32.44
CA GLU A 34 -4.15 -6.96 31.70
C GLU A 34 -4.41 -6.91 30.20
N LEU A 35 -5.53 -7.47 29.74
CA LEU A 35 -5.93 -7.44 28.32
C LEU A 35 -6.25 -6.01 27.83
N THR A 36 -6.82 -5.16 28.69
CA THR A 36 -7.03 -3.74 28.37
C THR A 36 -5.69 -3.01 28.24
N SER A 37 -4.74 -3.28 29.13
CA SER A 37 -3.38 -2.74 29.04
C SER A 37 -2.68 -3.20 27.74
N LEU A 38 -2.79 -4.48 27.39
CA LEU A 38 -2.26 -5.03 26.15
C LEU A 38 -2.88 -4.38 24.90
N THR A 39 -4.17 -4.03 24.96
CA THR A 39 -4.86 -3.31 23.87
C THR A 39 -4.28 -1.91 23.67
N LEU A 40 -4.07 -1.15 24.76
CA LEU A 40 -3.46 0.18 24.70
C LEU A 40 -2.02 0.10 24.19
N GLU A 41 -1.28 -0.92 24.62
CA GLU A 41 0.06 -1.18 24.13
C GLU A 41 0.10 -1.53 22.65
N THR A 42 -0.85 -2.34 22.18
CA THR A 42 -1.04 -2.65 20.75
C THR A 42 -1.22 -1.37 19.94
N GLY A 43 -1.97 -0.39 20.46
CA GLY A 43 -2.09 0.94 19.86
C GLY A 43 -0.75 1.67 19.74
N ARG A 44 0.11 1.62 20.77
CA ARG A 44 1.47 2.20 20.72
C ARG A 44 2.32 1.56 19.63
N TYR A 45 2.29 0.24 19.52
CA TYR A 45 3.02 -0.49 18.48
C TYR A 45 2.42 -0.30 17.08
N GLY A 46 1.11 -0.08 16.99
CA GLY A 46 0.46 0.36 15.75
C GLY A 46 1.02 1.69 15.26
N LEU A 47 1.19 2.68 16.15
CA LEU A 47 1.82 3.96 15.81
C LEU A 47 3.28 3.77 15.35
N LYS A 48 4.07 2.96 16.06
CA LYS A 48 5.45 2.63 15.66
C LYS A 48 5.50 1.97 14.28
N GLY A 49 4.61 1.02 14.01
CA GLY A 49 4.51 0.32 12.73
C GLY A 49 4.12 1.26 11.57
N MET A 50 3.21 2.21 11.81
CA MET A 50 2.85 3.23 10.83
C MET A 50 4.02 4.20 10.56
N ALA A 51 4.72 4.64 11.61
CA ALA A 51 5.88 5.52 11.46
C ALA A 51 7.02 4.84 10.68
N LEU A 52 7.27 3.55 10.91
CA LEU A 52 8.25 2.79 10.15
C LEU A 52 7.87 2.67 8.67
N LEU A 53 6.59 2.43 8.37
CA LEU A 53 6.08 2.37 7.00
C LEU A 53 6.15 3.73 6.29
N ASP A 54 5.77 4.80 6.97
CA ASP A 54 5.88 6.16 6.47
C ASP A 54 7.33 6.49 6.08
N GLN A 55 8.27 6.21 6.99
CA GLN A 55 9.70 6.39 6.73
C GLN A 55 10.19 5.51 5.58
N ALA A 56 9.71 4.26 5.47
CA ALA A 56 10.10 3.37 4.38
C ALA A 56 9.67 3.93 3.02
N ASN A 57 8.40 4.31 2.89
CA ASN A 57 7.84 4.84 1.65
C ASN A 57 8.45 6.19 1.26
N THR A 58 8.53 7.14 2.21
CA THR A 58 9.04 8.49 1.92
C THR A 58 10.53 8.49 1.57
N ASN A 59 11.34 7.63 2.20
CA ASN A 59 12.75 7.48 1.82
C ASN A 59 12.93 6.83 0.45
N ALA A 60 12.10 5.85 0.11
CA ALA A 60 12.20 5.13 -1.16
C ALA A 60 11.67 5.96 -2.34
N TYR A 61 10.56 6.67 -2.15
CA TYR A 61 9.77 7.26 -3.24
C TYR A 61 9.63 8.78 -3.18
N GLY A 62 10.20 9.42 -2.16
CA GLY A 62 10.09 10.85 -1.89
C GLY A 62 8.89 11.19 -1.01
N ASN A 63 8.86 12.41 -0.49
CA ASN A 63 7.69 12.88 0.27
C ASN A 63 6.52 13.15 -0.69
N PRO A 64 5.28 12.72 -0.36
CA PRO A 64 4.11 13.07 -1.12
C PRO A 64 3.96 14.58 -1.30
N GLU A 65 3.51 14.99 -2.48
CA GLU A 65 3.27 16.39 -2.82
C GLU A 65 1.88 16.59 -3.45
N ILE A 66 1.38 17.82 -3.45
CA ILE A 66 0.10 18.17 -4.09
C ILE A 66 0.13 17.71 -5.55
N THR A 67 -0.87 16.93 -5.95
CA THR A 67 -0.92 16.29 -7.27
C THR A 67 -2.34 16.25 -7.78
N GLU A 68 -2.53 16.67 -9.03
CA GLU A 68 -3.76 16.40 -9.78
C GLU A 68 -3.66 15.03 -10.43
N VAL A 69 -4.66 14.18 -10.17
CA VAL A 69 -4.70 12.81 -10.70
C VAL A 69 -5.83 12.69 -11.72
N ASN A 70 -5.49 12.22 -12.91
CA ASN A 70 -6.49 11.95 -13.95
C ASN A 70 -7.37 10.75 -13.55
N LEU A 71 -8.69 10.90 -13.70
CA LEU A 71 -9.67 9.83 -13.46
C LEU A 71 -10.24 9.22 -14.76
N GLY A 72 -9.85 9.75 -15.92
CA GLY A 72 -10.20 9.23 -17.24
C GLY A 72 -9.25 8.12 -17.71
N VAL A 73 -9.55 7.58 -18.89
CA VAL A 73 -8.76 6.51 -19.54
C VAL A 73 -8.25 6.95 -20.91
N ARG A 74 -7.21 6.29 -21.40
CA ARG A 74 -6.64 6.44 -22.75
C ARG A 74 -6.99 5.22 -23.60
N ASP A 75 -6.83 5.34 -24.92
CA ASP A 75 -7.08 4.28 -25.91
C ASP A 75 -5.93 3.26 -26.06
N ARG A 76 -5.25 2.91 -24.95
CA ARG A 76 -4.14 1.95 -24.92
C ARG A 76 -4.48 0.77 -24.01
N PRO A 77 -3.92 -0.43 -24.25
CA PRO A 77 -4.03 -1.51 -23.29
C PRO A 77 -3.46 -1.06 -21.95
N GLY A 78 -4.16 -1.39 -20.87
CA GLY A 78 -3.79 -1.01 -19.51
C GLY A 78 -3.51 -2.23 -18.63
N ILE A 79 -2.79 -1.98 -17.54
CA ILE A 79 -2.78 -2.81 -16.32
C ILE A 79 -3.34 -1.96 -15.19
N LEU A 80 -4.27 -2.52 -14.42
CA LEU A 80 -4.82 -1.89 -13.24
C LEU A 80 -4.23 -2.54 -11.99
N ILE A 81 -3.50 -1.77 -11.19
CA ILE A 81 -2.93 -2.22 -9.91
C ILE A 81 -3.77 -1.72 -8.75
N SER A 82 -4.06 -2.60 -7.78
CA SER A 82 -4.79 -2.27 -6.56
C SER A 82 -4.06 -2.82 -5.31
N GLY A 83 -4.63 -2.65 -4.12
CA GLY A 83 -3.94 -2.90 -2.86
C GLY A 83 -3.14 -1.67 -2.40
N HIS A 84 -1.93 -1.90 -1.86
CA HIS A 84 -1.16 -0.86 -1.15
C HIS A 84 0.35 -0.91 -1.38
N ASP A 85 0.87 -1.91 -2.09
CA ASP A 85 2.31 -2.14 -2.18
C ASP A 85 2.95 -1.27 -3.27
N LEU A 86 3.73 -0.27 -2.84
CA LEU A 86 4.40 0.65 -3.76
C LEU A 86 5.63 0.03 -4.45
N ARG A 87 6.20 -1.04 -3.90
CA ARG A 87 7.34 -1.74 -4.53
C ARG A 87 6.85 -2.55 -5.72
N ASP A 88 5.70 -3.18 -5.61
CA ASP A 88 5.07 -3.88 -6.74
C ASP A 88 4.75 -2.89 -7.88
N LEU A 89 4.23 -1.70 -7.57
CA LEU A 89 4.04 -0.64 -8.57
C LEU A 89 5.36 -0.22 -9.22
N GLU A 90 6.43 -0.03 -8.44
CA GLU A 90 7.73 0.36 -8.98
C GLU A 90 8.23 -0.65 -10.02
N LEU A 91 8.17 -1.95 -9.68
CA LEU A 91 8.60 -3.03 -10.56
C LEU A 91 7.72 -3.12 -11.81
N LEU A 92 6.40 -2.94 -11.66
CA LEU A 92 5.44 -2.91 -12.77
C LEU A 92 5.73 -1.74 -13.73
N LEU A 93 5.94 -0.53 -13.20
CA LEU A 93 6.22 0.66 -13.99
C LEU A 93 7.55 0.54 -14.75
N GLN A 94 8.57 -0.04 -14.11
CA GLN A 94 9.85 -0.32 -14.76
C GLN A 94 9.70 -1.30 -15.92
N GLN A 95 8.96 -2.40 -15.72
CA GLN A 95 8.77 -3.44 -16.74
C GLN A 95 7.88 -3.02 -17.90
N THR A 96 6.92 -2.11 -17.66
CA THR A 96 5.98 -1.64 -18.69
C THR A 96 6.50 -0.46 -19.50
N GLN A 97 7.65 0.12 -19.15
CA GLN A 97 8.25 1.22 -19.92
C GLN A 97 8.47 0.85 -21.39
N GLY A 98 8.01 1.71 -22.29
CA GLY A 98 8.19 1.54 -23.73
C GLY A 98 7.40 0.38 -24.37
N THR A 99 6.61 -0.37 -23.59
CA THR A 99 5.91 -1.58 -24.08
C THR A 99 4.63 -1.29 -24.88
N GLY A 100 4.08 -0.09 -24.77
CA GLY A 100 2.74 0.20 -25.28
C GLY A 100 1.63 0.14 -24.22
N VAL A 101 1.92 -0.41 -23.04
CA VAL A 101 0.97 -0.66 -21.96
C VAL A 101 0.97 0.47 -20.93
N ASP A 102 -0.22 1.01 -20.68
CA ASP A 102 -0.46 2.02 -19.65
C ASP A 102 -0.70 1.37 -18.27
N VAL A 103 -0.40 2.07 -17.19
CA VAL A 103 -0.62 1.62 -15.81
C VAL A 103 -1.57 2.59 -15.11
N TYR A 104 -2.58 2.03 -14.46
CA TYR A 104 -3.59 2.75 -13.68
C TYR A 104 -3.61 2.22 -12.25
N THR A 105 -3.92 3.08 -11.28
CA THR A 105 -4.18 2.66 -9.89
C THR A 105 -5.67 2.47 -9.63
N HIS A 106 -6.01 1.69 -8.61
CA HIS A 106 -7.38 1.53 -8.10
C HIS A 106 -7.42 1.48 -6.58
N SER A 107 -8.48 2.05 -5.99
CA SER A 107 -8.73 2.11 -4.55
C SER A 107 -7.53 2.69 -3.79
N GLU A 108 -6.83 1.88 -2.98
CA GLU A 108 -5.78 2.37 -2.07
C GLU A 108 -4.40 2.50 -2.72
N MET A 109 -4.28 2.18 -4.01
CA MET A 109 -3.09 2.54 -4.79
C MET A 109 -3.13 4.00 -5.29
N LEU A 110 -4.26 4.70 -5.19
CA LEU A 110 -4.39 6.12 -5.57
C LEU A 110 -3.26 7.01 -5.02
N PRO A 111 -2.84 6.90 -3.75
CA PRO A 111 -1.78 7.75 -3.20
C PRO A 111 -0.42 7.58 -3.85
N ALA A 112 -0.19 6.51 -4.64
CA ALA A 112 1.05 6.36 -5.38
C ALA A 112 1.31 7.53 -6.33
N HIS A 113 0.25 8.16 -6.88
CA HIS A 113 0.39 9.35 -7.73
C HIS A 113 1.05 10.53 -7.01
N TYR A 114 1.01 10.58 -5.68
CA TYR A 114 1.51 11.70 -4.91
C TYR A 114 3.03 11.68 -4.74
N TYR A 115 3.66 10.52 -4.97
CA TYR A 115 5.09 10.33 -4.76
C TYR A 115 5.91 10.77 -5.99
N PRO A 116 6.91 11.65 -5.82
CA PRO A 116 7.74 12.15 -6.92
C PRO A 116 8.41 11.04 -7.73
N ALA A 117 8.82 9.94 -7.10
CA ALA A 117 9.50 8.84 -7.78
C ALA A 117 8.67 8.18 -8.89
N PHE A 118 7.34 8.19 -8.79
CA PHE A 118 6.45 7.58 -9.79
C PHE A 118 6.03 8.56 -10.89
N LYS A 119 6.08 9.86 -10.64
CA LYS A 119 5.68 10.90 -11.61
C LYS A 119 6.55 10.97 -12.86
N LYS A 120 7.75 10.37 -12.83
CA LYS A 120 8.65 10.31 -13.98
C LYS A 120 8.20 9.34 -15.09
N TYR A 121 7.22 8.46 -14.82
CA TYR A 121 6.79 7.42 -15.74
C TYR A 121 5.61 7.90 -16.61
N PRO A 122 5.79 8.12 -17.94
CA PRO A 122 4.75 8.72 -18.80
C PRO A 122 3.56 7.79 -19.09
N ASN A 123 3.73 6.49 -18.91
CA ASN A 123 2.67 5.47 -19.01
C ASN A 123 1.97 5.24 -17.66
N PHE A 124 2.32 5.96 -16.58
CA PHE A 124 1.54 5.97 -15.35
C PHE A 124 0.45 7.04 -15.47
N VAL A 125 -0.80 6.62 -15.74
CA VAL A 125 -1.79 7.51 -16.36
C VAL A 125 -2.72 8.18 -15.36
N GLY A 126 -3.23 7.43 -14.39
CA GLY A 126 -4.30 7.93 -13.53
C GLY A 126 -4.85 6.87 -12.59
N ASN A 127 -5.96 7.20 -11.94
CA ASN A 127 -6.68 6.31 -11.06
C ASN A 127 -8.03 5.94 -11.66
N TYR A 128 -8.33 4.65 -11.72
CA TYR A 128 -9.59 4.13 -12.24
C TYR A 128 -10.50 3.69 -11.11
N GLY A 129 -11.80 3.98 -11.24
CA GLY A 129 -12.83 3.49 -10.32
C GLY A 129 -12.90 4.22 -8.98
N ASN A 130 -13.42 3.53 -7.97
CA ASN A 130 -13.65 4.04 -6.62
C ASN A 130 -13.01 3.12 -5.57
N ALA A 131 -13.76 2.84 -4.50
CA ALA A 131 -13.34 2.00 -3.40
C ALA A 131 -13.58 0.52 -3.72
N TRP A 132 -12.77 -0.34 -3.09
CA TRP A 132 -12.72 -1.79 -3.30
C TRP A 132 -14.07 -2.53 -3.38
N TRP A 133 -15.12 -2.09 -2.68
CA TRP A 133 -16.39 -2.81 -2.67
C TRP A 133 -17.15 -2.75 -4.00
N LYS A 134 -16.84 -1.78 -4.88
CA LYS A 134 -17.38 -1.64 -6.24
C LYS A 134 -16.56 -2.36 -7.32
N GLN A 135 -15.54 -3.11 -6.93
CA GLN A 135 -14.63 -3.73 -7.88
C GLN A 135 -15.34 -4.71 -8.83
N LYS A 136 -16.48 -5.30 -8.45
CA LYS A 136 -17.18 -6.24 -9.35
C LYS A 136 -17.70 -5.53 -10.58
N GLU A 137 -18.34 -4.39 -10.38
CA GLU A 137 -18.85 -3.53 -11.44
C GLU A 137 -17.69 -2.94 -12.23
N GLU A 138 -16.71 -2.36 -11.54
CA GLU A 138 -15.60 -1.61 -12.15
C GLU A 138 -14.63 -2.53 -12.91
N LEU A 139 -14.32 -3.72 -12.40
CA LEU A 139 -13.41 -4.65 -13.06
C LEU A 139 -14.09 -5.45 -14.17
N SER A 140 -15.42 -5.66 -14.11
CA SER A 140 -16.14 -6.40 -15.16
C SER A 140 -16.16 -5.70 -16.52
N VAL A 141 -16.02 -4.37 -16.52
CA VAL A 141 -16.04 -3.54 -17.73
C VAL A 141 -14.65 -3.22 -18.27
N LEU A 142 -13.59 -3.67 -17.57
CA LEU A 142 -12.22 -3.45 -17.99
C LEU A 142 -11.79 -4.49 -19.04
N MET A 143 -11.37 -4.03 -20.21
CA MET A 143 -10.55 -4.81 -21.16
C MET A 143 -9.05 -4.78 -20.77
N VAL A 144 -8.76 -4.61 -19.48
CA VAL A 144 -7.43 -4.43 -18.88
C VAL A 144 -7.12 -5.65 -18.01
N ARG A 145 -5.92 -6.22 -18.12
CA ARG A 145 -5.51 -7.36 -17.28
C ARG A 145 -5.20 -6.88 -15.86
N PHE A 146 -5.78 -7.56 -14.87
CA PHE A 146 -5.53 -7.36 -13.44
C PHE A 146 -4.33 -8.22 -13.00
N LEU A 147 -3.38 -7.65 -12.26
CA LEU A 147 -2.25 -8.35 -11.64
C LEU A 147 -2.29 -8.16 -10.12
#